data_AF-A0A6B2EBM2-F1
#
_entry.id   AF-A0A6B2EBM2-F1
#
_cell.length_a   1.000
_cell.length_b   1.000
_cell.length_c   1.000
_cell.angle_alpha   90.00
_cell.angle_beta   90.00
_cell.angle_gamma   90.00
#
_symmetry.space_group_name_H-M   'P 1'
#
loop_
_entity.id
_entity.type
_entity.pdbx_description
1 polymer ?
#
loop_
_entity_poly.entity_id
_entity_poly.type
_entity_poly.pdbx_seq_one_letter_code
_entity_poly.pdbx_strand_id
1 'polypeptide(L)'
;MWAVGVLSYVLLSGLSPFAGDTDVETLKNVKACDWDFDEDSFKNVSEEARDFIRRLLVKNKEKRMTAHECLLHPWLMGDHSDRTTAIDTSRYVKMRDRIRSHYDDFDSFALPIGRLAEYSSLRKLLVDKYRIQDTSFDRRQAAPRFVIKPQSQFCYEGQSVKFYCRVIAIATPTLTWSHANQELRQSVKFMKRYVGDDYYFVINRVKLGDRGEYIIRAENHYGSREEVVFLNVHPLPKQAPQYKAEQQPIRRREPLSVQMWQEESES
;
A
#
# COMPACT_ATOMS: atom_id res chain seq x y z
N MET A 1 10.47 5.54 -11.41
CA MET A 1 10.91 4.35 -10.64
C MET A 1 12.34 3.94 -10.96
N TRP A 2 12.71 3.66 -12.21
CA TRP A 2 14.12 3.37 -12.57
C TRP A 2 15.11 4.42 -12.03
N ALA A 3 14.85 5.70 -12.31
CA ALA A 3 15.69 6.80 -11.82
C ALA A 3 15.78 6.87 -10.27
N VAL A 4 14.73 6.44 -9.55
CA VAL A 4 14.75 6.37 -8.08
C VAL A 4 15.69 5.26 -7.61
N GLY A 5 15.72 4.11 -8.31
CA GLY A 5 16.67 3.04 -8.03
C GLY A 5 18.12 3.48 -8.26
N VAL A 6 18.39 4.18 -9.37
CA VAL A 6 19.73 4.74 -9.67
C VAL A 6 20.11 5.76 -8.61
N LEU A 7 19.21 6.69 -8.26
CA LEU A 7 19.45 7.70 -7.24
C LEU A 7 19.74 7.06 -5.87
N SER A 8 18.98 6.03 -5.49
CA SER A 8 19.19 5.33 -4.20
C SER A 8 20.54 4.63 -4.16
N TYR A 9 20.94 3.98 -5.26
CA TYR A 9 22.27 3.37 -5.38
C TYR A 9 23.37 4.41 -5.22
N VAL A 10 23.25 5.52 -5.96
CA VAL A 10 24.20 6.63 -5.94
C VAL A 10 24.32 7.27 -4.56
N LEU A 11 23.20 7.48 -3.86
CA LEU A 11 23.20 8.07 -2.53
C LEU A 11 23.89 7.17 -1.49
N LEU A 12 23.79 5.85 -1.64
CA LEU A 12 24.39 4.89 -0.70
C LEU A 12 25.87 4.59 -0.99
N SER A 13 26.31 4.70 -2.25
CA SER A 13 27.68 4.32 -2.63
C SER A 13 28.56 5.47 -3.11
N GLY A 14 27.97 6.53 -3.68
CA GLY A 14 28.68 7.55 -4.46
C GLY A 14 29.06 7.10 -5.88
N LEU A 15 28.69 5.89 -6.27
CA LEU A 15 29.00 5.27 -7.57
C LEU A 15 27.78 5.22 -8.48
N SER A 16 28.00 5.21 -9.80
CA SER A 16 26.93 5.02 -10.78
C SER A 16 26.79 3.53 -11.12
N PRO A 17 25.61 2.90 -10.95
CA PRO A 17 25.44 1.46 -11.11
C PRO A 17 25.66 0.97 -12.55
N PHE A 18 25.59 1.86 -13.54
CA PHE A 18 25.74 1.52 -14.96
C PHE A 18 26.89 2.27 -15.64
N ALA A 19 27.76 2.97 -14.89
CA ALA A 19 28.82 3.76 -15.51
C ALA A 19 29.79 2.87 -16.32
N GLY A 20 30.02 3.24 -17.57
CA GLY A 20 31.15 2.78 -18.37
C GLY A 20 32.11 3.95 -18.68
N ASP A 21 33.16 3.67 -19.42
CA ASP A 21 34.17 4.66 -19.83
C ASP A 21 33.59 5.68 -20.82
N THR A 22 32.53 5.30 -21.55
CA THR A 22 31.82 6.15 -22.50
C THR A 22 30.30 6.15 -22.25
N ASP A 23 29.61 7.16 -22.78
CA ASP A 23 28.15 7.20 -22.80
C ASP A 23 27.56 5.97 -23.51
N VAL A 24 28.22 5.49 -24.57
CA VAL A 24 27.78 4.33 -25.35
C VAL A 24 27.85 3.06 -24.50
N GLU A 25 28.94 2.86 -23.77
CA GLU A 25 29.09 1.74 -22.85
C GLU A 25 28.09 1.81 -21.69
N THR A 26 27.91 3.01 -21.12
CA THR A 26 26.90 3.24 -20.08
C THR A 26 25.50 2.84 -20.57
N LEU A 27 25.12 3.21 -21.79
CA LEU A 27 23.84 2.81 -22.39
C LEU A 27 23.77 1.31 -22.70
N LYS A 28 24.90 0.67 -23.06
CA LYS A 28 24.99 -0.78 -23.23
C LYS A 28 24.70 -1.52 -21.93
N ASN A 29 25.28 -1.06 -20.81
CA ASN A 29 25.07 -1.62 -19.48
C ASN A 29 23.61 -1.44 -19.03
N VAL A 30 23.03 -0.25 -19.26
CA VAL A 30 21.60 0.00 -19.02
C VAL A 30 20.70 -0.94 -19.83
N LYS A 31 21.02 -1.17 -21.11
CA LYS A 31 20.24 -2.07 -21.99
C LYS A 31 20.38 -3.54 -21.59
N ALA A 32 21.57 -3.95 -21.15
CA ALA A 32 21.82 -5.27 -20.60
C ALA A 32 21.14 -5.45 -19.24
N CYS A 33 20.90 -4.35 -18.50
CA CYS A 33 20.56 -4.34 -17.09
C CYS A 33 21.65 -5.03 -16.25
N ASP A 34 22.90 -4.73 -16.61
CA ASP A 34 24.10 -5.29 -16.00
C ASP A 34 24.62 -4.31 -14.94
N TRP A 35 24.52 -4.72 -13.68
CA TRP A 35 24.92 -3.96 -12.51
C TRP A 35 24.99 -4.89 -11.29
N ASP A 36 25.82 -4.53 -10.33
CA ASP A 36 26.01 -5.24 -9.08
C ASP A 36 26.25 -4.28 -7.91
N PHE A 37 26.32 -4.84 -6.70
CA PHE A 37 26.65 -4.07 -5.50
C PHE A 37 28.14 -4.17 -5.24
N ASP A 38 28.84 -3.04 -5.33
CA ASP A 38 30.24 -2.93 -4.92
C ASP A 38 30.42 -3.35 -3.46
N GLU A 39 31.30 -4.33 -3.21
CA GLU A 39 31.45 -4.98 -1.90
C GLU A 39 31.88 -4.00 -0.82
N ASP A 40 32.80 -3.09 -1.13
CA ASP A 40 33.34 -2.10 -0.19
C ASP A 40 32.33 -0.98 0.11
N SER A 41 31.62 -0.52 -0.91
CA SER A 41 30.65 0.56 -0.76
C SER A 41 29.39 0.10 -0.03
N PHE A 42 28.93 -1.13 -0.31
CA PHE A 42 27.70 -1.66 0.26
C PHE A 42 27.91 -2.48 1.53
N LYS A 43 29.15 -2.73 2.00
CA LYS A 43 29.44 -3.54 3.20
C LYS A 43 28.54 -3.28 4.41
N ASN A 44 28.30 -2.00 4.73
CA ASN A 44 27.52 -1.58 5.91
C ASN A 44 26.06 -1.19 5.57
N VAL A 45 25.66 -1.34 4.31
CA VAL A 45 24.30 -1.01 3.84
C VAL A 45 23.34 -2.14 4.17
N SER A 46 22.12 -1.77 4.58
CA SER A 46 21.10 -2.73 4.99
C SER A 46 20.61 -3.64 3.85
N GLU A 47 20.15 -4.84 4.19
CA GLU A 47 19.53 -5.72 3.20
C GLU A 47 18.21 -5.14 2.68
N GLU A 48 17.47 -4.38 3.48
CA GLU A 48 16.25 -3.70 3.04
C GLU A 48 16.56 -2.63 1.98
N ALA A 49 17.68 -1.91 2.11
CA ALA A 49 18.13 -0.94 1.13
C ALA A 49 18.57 -1.62 -0.17
N ARG A 50 19.32 -2.73 -0.06
CA ARG A 50 19.74 -3.54 -1.21
C ARG A 50 18.52 -4.13 -1.92
N ASP A 51 17.55 -4.69 -1.19
CA ASP A 51 16.28 -5.20 -1.73
C ASP A 51 15.48 -4.10 -2.42
N PHE A 52 15.40 -2.90 -1.84
CA PHE A 52 14.74 -1.76 -2.45
C PHE A 52 15.32 -1.42 -3.83
N ILE A 53 16.65 -1.37 -3.95
CA ILE A 53 17.35 -1.12 -5.22
C ILE A 53 17.11 -2.28 -6.21
N ARG A 54 17.25 -3.55 -5.76
CA ARG A 54 17.03 -4.75 -6.60
C ARG A 54 15.64 -4.75 -7.22
N ARG A 55 14.62 -4.35 -6.47
CA ARG A 55 13.22 -4.29 -6.94
C ARG A 55 12.92 -3.08 -7.85
N LEU A 56 13.81 -2.11 -7.94
CA LEU A 56 13.69 -0.94 -8.81
C LEU A 56 14.50 -1.04 -10.11
N LEU A 57 15.74 -1.54 -10.02
CA LEU A 57 16.66 -1.71 -11.15
C LEU A 57 16.44 -3.05 -11.87
N VAL A 58 15.18 -3.29 -12.25
CA VAL A 58 14.75 -4.47 -13.00
C VAL A 58 14.52 -4.11 -14.47
N LYS A 59 14.99 -4.94 -15.41
CA LYS A 59 14.80 -4.71 -16.85
C LYS A 59 13.33 -4.62 -17.24
N ASN A 60 12.51 -5.56 -16.76
CA ASN A 60 11.06 -5.54 -17.00
C ASN A 60 10.40 -4.45 -16.13
N LYS A 61 9.81 -3.43 -16.79
CA LYS A 61 9.12 -2.31 -16.15
C LYS A 61 7.91 -2.71 -15.30
N GLU A 62 7.21 -3.80 -15.64
CA GLU A 62 6.00 -4.24 -14.92
C GLU A 62 6.34 -4.90 -13.58
N LYS A 63 7.56 -5.43 -13.42
CA LYS A 63 8.05 -6.03 -12.18
C LYS A 63 8.64 -5.01 -11.19
N ARG A 64 8.81 -3.77 -11.62
CA ARG A 64 9.36 -2.71 -10.75
C ARG A 64 8.29 -2.28 -9.76
N MET A 65 8.72 -2.03 -8.52
CA MET A 65 7.83 -1.42 -7.53
C MET A 65 7.28 -0.08 -8.03
N THR A 66 6.01 0.16 -7.73
CA THR A 66 5.35 1.45 -7.92
C THR A 66 5.80 2.46 -6.88
N ALA A 67 5.55 3.75 -7.10
CA ALA A 67 5.89 4.78 -6.11
C ALA A 67 5.21 4.56 -4.76
N HIS A 68 3.97 4.04 -4.76
CA HIS A 68 3.24 3.73 -3.54
C HIS A 68 3.87 2.55 -2.79
N GLU A 69 4.19 1.47 -3.50
CA GLU A 69 4.90 0.31 -2.92
C GLU A 69 6.27 0.70 -2.37
N CYS A 70 7.00 1.62 -3.03
CA CYS A 70 8.25 2.14 -2.50
C CYS A 70 8.08 2.82 -1.15
N LEU A 71 7.06 3.67 -0.99
CA LEU A 71 6.80 4.37 0.28
C LEU A 71 6.43 3.41 1.41
N LEU A 72 5.80 2.28 1.08
CA LEU A 72 5.44 1.23 2.03
C LEU A 72 6.57 0.21 2.24
N HIS A 73 7.69 0.34 1.53
CA HIS A 73 8.79 -0.60 1.64
C HIS A 73 9.43 -0.50 3.04
N PRO A 74 9.83 -1.63 3.65
CA PRO A 74 10.46 -1.63 4.99
C PRO A 74 11.65 -0.69 5.12
N TRP A 75 12.38 -0.45 4.02
CA TRP A 75 13.49 0.50 4.00
C TRP A 75 13.08 1.96 4.28
N LEU A 76 11.88 2.39 3.85
CA LEU A 76 11.39 3.75 4.05
C LEU A 76 10.38 3.87 5.22
N MET A 77 9.59 2.81 5.47
CA MET A 77 8.55 2.81 6.50
C MET A 77 9.05 2.26 7.85
N GLY A 78 10.11 1.44 7.84
CA GLY A 78 10.66 0.81 9.04
C GLY A 78 11.42 1.79 9.94
N ASP A 79 11.67 1.36 11.17
CA ASP A 79 12.57 2.07 12.08
C ASP A 79 14.02 1.72 11.76
N HIS A 80 14.80 2.75 11.42
CA HIS A 80 16.23 2.66 11.13
C HIS A 80 17.03 3.69 11.95
N SER A 81 16.48 4.12 13.08
CA SER A 81 17.10 5.13 13.96
C SER A 81 18.47 4.73 14.50
N ASP A 82 18.77 3.44 14.53
CA ASP A 82 20.05 2.84 14.90
C ASP A 82 21.13 2.99 13.81
N ARG A 83 20.75 3.22 12.55
CA ARG A 83 21.67 3.23 11.38
C ARG A 83 22.24 4.63 11.12
N THR A 84 23.08 5.09 12.03
CA THR A 84 23.69 6.44 11.98
C THR A 84 25.14 6.48 11.50
N THR A 85 25.69 5.34 11.08
CA THR A 85 27.07 5.25 10.57
C THR A 85 27.28 6.22 9.41
N ALA A 86 28.17 7.19 9.61
CA ALA A 86 28.46 8.19 8.59
C ALA A 86 29.12 7.56 7.36
N ILE A 87 28.62 7.91 6.18
CA ILE A 87 29.25 7.56 4.91
C ILE A 87 30.31 8.61 4.61
N ASP A 88 31.52 8.16 4.27
CA ASP A 88 32.62 9.07 4.02
C ASP A 88 32.33 10.00 2.83
N THR A 89 32.55 11.29 3.04
CA THR A 89 32.19 12.34 2.06
C THR A 89 33.04 12.27 0.79
N SER A 90 34.24 11.70 0.84
CA SER A 90 35.12 11.58 -0.34
C SER A 90 34.51 10.70 -1.43
N ARG A 91 33.63 9.75 -1.05
CA ARG A 91 32.92 8.87 -2.00
C ARG A 91 32.12 9.65 -3.04
N TYR A 92 31.57 10.81 -2.67
CA TYR A 92 30.71 11.61 -3.54
C TYR A 92 31.46 12.66 -4.37
N VAL A 93 32.74 12.91 -4.09
CA VAL A 93 33.53 13.96 -4.74
C VAL A 93 33.61 13.75 -6.25
N LYS A 94 33.94 12.51 -6.69
CA LYS A 94 34.03 12.19 -8.12
C LYS A 94 32.74 12.48 -8.87
N MET A 95 31.60 12.07 -8.31
CA MET A 95 30.31 12.31 -8.94
C MET A 95 29.93 13.80 -8.93
N ARG A 96 30.14 14.48 -7.80
CA ARG A 96 29.90 15.93 -7.68
C ARG A 96 30.68 16.70 -8.73
N ASP A 97 31.95 16.38 -8.92
CA ASP A 97 32.82 17.07 -9.86
C ASP A 97 32.46 16.74 -11.32
N ARG A 98 32.04 15.50 -11.61
CA ARG A 98 31.45 15.14 -12.92
C ARG A 98 30.15 15.90 -13.22
N ILE A 99 29.30 16.13 -12.23
CA ILE A 99 28.10 16.95 -12.40
C ILE A 99 28.49 18.40 -12.64
N ARG A 100 29.53 18.90 -11.95
CA ARG A 100 30.04 20.27 -12.12
C ARG A 100 30.60 20.51 -13.51
N SER A 101 31.39 19.59 -14.03
CA SER A 101 32.02 19.69 -15.35
C SER A 101 31.03 19.67 -16.52
N HIS A 102 29.77 19.31 -16.29
CA HIS A 102 28.72 19.39 -17.32
C HIS A 102 28.25 20.81 -17.63
N TYR A 103 28.65 21.79 -16.81
CA TYR A 103 28.26 23.18 -16.92
C TYR A 103 29.52 24.03 -17.12
N ASP A 104 29.53 24.85 -18.17
CA ASP A 104 30.69 25.70 -18.50
C ASP A 104 30.97 26.74 -17.41
N ASP A 105 29.92 27.33 -16.82
CA ASP A 105 30.00 28.38 -15.79
C ASP A 105 29.31 27.98 -14.47
N PHE A 106 29.69 26.83 -13.90
CA PHE A 106 29.02 26.29 -12.71
C PHE A 106 28.95 27.27 -11.53
N ASP A 107 30.02 28.06 -11.32
CA ASP A 107 30.19 28.98 -10.19
C ASP A 107 29.58 30.38 -10.43
N SER A 108 28.95 30.60 -11.58
CA SER A 108 28.29 31.88 -11.90
C SER A 108 27.10 32.19 -11.00
N PHE A 109 26.45 31.17 -10.44
CA PHE A 109 25.31 31.32 -9.54
C PHE A 109 25.76 31.33 -8.08
N ALA A 110 25.48 32.42 -7.37
CA ALA A 110 25.77 32.53 -5.94
C ALA A 110 25.02 31.49 -5.07
N LEU A 111 23.83 31.06 -5.51
CA LEU A 111 23.02 30.06 -4.82
C LEU A 111 22.70 28.90 -5.77
N PRO A 112 22.68 27.64 -5.30
CA PRO A 112 22.39 26.48 -6.15
C PRO A 112 21.05 26.55 -6.89
N ILE A 113 20.04 27.22 -6.31
CA ILE A 113 18.73 27.41 -6.93
C ILE A 113 18.77 28.26 -8.21
N GLY A 114 19.80 29.11 -8.38
CA GLY A 114 19.98 29.93 -9.57
C GLY A 114 20.09 29.11 -10.86
N ARG A 115 20.56 27.85 -10.76
CA ARG A 115 20.67 26.94 -11.90
C ARG A 115 19.33 26.57 -12.52
N LEU A 116 18.20 26.78 -11.84
CA LEU A 116 16.88 26.63 -12.43
C LEU A 116 16.71 27.49 -13.69
N ALA A 117 17.46 28.59 -13.83
CA ALA A 117 17.47 29.43 -15.03
C ALA A 117 17.89 28.66 -16.32
N GLU A 118 18.66 27.59 -16.19
CA GLU A 118 19.07 26.76 -17.33
C GLU A 118 18.06 25.64 -17.66
N TYR A 119 17.10 25.36 -16.77
CA TYR A 119 16.09 24.33 -16.94
C TYR A 119 14.81 24.94 -17.53
N SER A 120 14.52 24.63 -18.79
CA SER A 120 13.33 25.12 -19.48
C SER A 120 12.70 24.05 -20.36
N SER A 121 11.38 24.13 -20.55
CA SER A 121 10.66 23.32 -21.54
C SER A 121 11.13 23.59 -22.98
N LEU A 122 11.77 24.74 -23.22
CA LEU A 122 12.37 25.12 -24.52
C LEU A 122 13.48 24.15 -24.98
N ARG A 123 14.02 23.32 -24.08
CA ARG A 123 14.96 22.24 -24.45
C ARG A 123 14.40 21.33 -25.54
N LYS A 124 13.07 21.16 -25.60
CA LYS A 124 12.37 20.40 -26.65
C LYS A 124 12.58 20.94 -28.06
N LEU A 125 12.91 22.22 -28.21
CA LEU A 125 13.23 22.84 -29.51
C LEU A 125 14.67 22.58 -29.96
N LEU A 126 15.56 22.26 -29.00
CA LEU A 126 16.98 22.02 -29.21
C LEU A 126 17.29 20.53 -29.09
N VAL A 127 16.63 19.74 -29.95
CA VAL A 127 16.59 18.27 -29.90
C VAL A 127 17.99 17.66 -29.92
N ASP A 128 18.86 18.11 -30.83
CA ASP A 128 20.22 17.57 -30.96
C ASP A 128 21.10 17.90 -29.75
N LYS A 129 20.99 19.13 -29.23
CA LYS A 129 21.77 19.59 -28.07
C LYS A 129 21.43 18.79 -26.81
N TYR A 130 20.15 18.52 -26.58
CA TYR A 130 19.69 17.83 -25.37
C TYR A 130 19.39 16.34 -25.58
N ARG A 131 19.69 15.79 -26.76
CA ARG A 131 19.44 14.40 -27.15
C ARG A 131 18.00 13.95 -26.86
N ILE A 132 17.03 14.83 -27.10
CA ILE A 132 15.61 14.54 -26.90
C ILE A 132 15.10 13.69 -28.07
N GLN A 133 14.18 12.78 -27.81
CA GLN A 133 13.60 11.91 -28.84
C GLN A 133 12.10 11.76 -28.61
N ASP A 134 11.36 11.65 -29.70
CA ASP A 134 9.94 11.34 -29.63
C ASP A 134 9.74 9.89 -29.17
N THR A 135 8.83 9.71 -28.22
CA THR A 135 8.51 8.41 -27.64
C THR A 135 7.00 8.29 -27.46
N SER A 136 6.51 7.06 -27.31
CA SER A 136 5.09 6.79 -27.08
C SER A 136 4.85 6.35 -25.64
N PHE A 137 3.67 6.71 -25.13
CA PHE A 137 3.20 6.18 -23.85
C PHE A 137 2.74 4.74 -24.01
N ASP A 138 3.02 3.93 -23.00
CA ASP A 138 2.47 2.60 -22.90
C ASP A 138 0.96 2.67 -22.63
N ARG A 139 0.15 2.23 -23.60
CA ARG A 139 -1.32 2.21 -23.49
C ARG A 139 -1.79 1.49 -22.23
N ARG A 140 -1.08 0.47 -21.76
CA ARG A 140 -1.45 -0.28 -20.54
C ARG A 140 -1.31 0.55 -19.27
N GLN A 141 -0.47 1.58 -19.26
CA GLN A 141 -0.29 2.47 -18.10
C GLN A 141 -1.44 3.49 -17.97
N ALA A 142 -2.21 3.71 -19.04
CA ALA A 142 -3.42 4.52 -19.01
C ALA A 142 -4.66 3.77 -18.49
N ALA A 143 -4.55 2.44 -18.32
CA ALA A 143 -5.58 1.65 -17.64
C ALA A 143 -5.68 2.05 -16.15
N PRO A 144 -6.83 1.82 -15.50
CA PRO A 144 -7.04 2.23 -14.11
C PRO A 144 -6.07 1.52 -13.18
N ARG A 145 -5.63 2.19 -12.11
CA ARG A 145 -4.66 1.65 -11.16
C ARG A 145 -5.19 1.74 -9.75
N PHE A 146 -5.20 0.61 -9.05
CA PHE A 146 -5.41 0.58 -7.61
C PHE A 146 -4.15 1.08 -6.91
N VAL A 147 -4.21 2.31 -6.39
CA VAL A 147 -3.15 2.87 -5.54
C VAL A 147 -3.26 2.26 -4.16
N ILE A 148 -4.47 2.26 -3.61
CA ILE A 148 -4.78 1.59 -2.35
C ILE A 148 -5.70 0.43 -2.71
N LYS A 149 -5.19 -0.78 -2.51
CA LYS A 149 -5.94 -2.01 -2.71
C LYS A 149 -6.92 -2.22 -1.55
N PRO A 150 -8.12 -2.73 -1.82
CA PRO A 150 -9.04 -3.07 -0.75
C PRO A 150 -8.49 -4.23 0.08
N GLN A 151 -8.73 -4.19 1.39
CA GLN A 151 -8.24 -5.20 2.33
C GLN A 151 -9.38 -6.12 2.78
N SER A 152 -9.06 -7.41 2.93
CA SER A 152 -9.97 -8.42 3.49
C SER A 152 -10.41 -8.03 4.90
N GLN A 153 -11.66 -8.32 5.23
CA GLN A 153 -12.26 -7.91 6.51
C GLN A 153 -13.00 -9.06 7.20
N PHE A 154 -13.11 -8.92 8.51
CA PHE A 154 -13.84 -9.81 9.39
C PHE A 154 -15.04 -9.07 9.99
N CYS A 155 -16.19 -9.74 10.11
CA CYS A 155 -17.34 -9.22 10.84
C CYS A 155 -18.18 -10.33 11.48
N TYR A 156 -19.00 -9.94 12.46
CA TYR A 156 -20.05 -10.80 12.97
C TYR A 156 -21.35 -10.67 12.16
N GLU A 157 -22.15 -11.72 12.18
CA GLU A 157 -23.50 -11.70 11.60
C GLU A 157 -24.32 -10.51 12.12
N GLY A 158 -24.96 -9.79 11.20
CA GLY A 158 -25.75 -8.59 11.47
C GLY A 158 -24.96 -7.28 11.42
N GLN A 159 -23.62 -7.31 11.52
CA GLN A 159 -22.80 -6.10 11.36
C GLN A 159 -22.73 -5.65 9.89
N SER A 160 -22.19 -4.45 9.67
CA SER A 160 -21.96 -3.91 8.32
C SER A 160 -20.46 -3.76 8.09
N VAL A 161 -20.00 -4.08 6.89
CA VAL A 161 -18.58 -4.03 6.50
C VAL A 161 -18.38 -2.98 5.43
N LYS A 162 -17.25 -2.28 5.48
CA LYS A 162 -16.89 -1.20 4.55
C LYS A 162 -15.54 -1.48 3.91
N PHE A 163 -15.53 -1.91 2.66
CA PHE A 163 -14.32 -1.97 1.84
C PHE A 163 -13.97 -0.58 1.32
N TYR A 164 -12.68 -0.27 1.29
CA TYR A 164 -12.13 0.99 0.81
C TYR A 164 -11.01 0.71 -0.19
N CYS A 165 -11.01 1.43 -1.30
CA CYS A 165 -9.90 1.42 -2.25
C CYS A 165 -9.76 2.80 -2.90
N ARG A 166 -8.55 3.09 -3.40
CA ARG A 166 -8.26 4.29 -4.17
C ARG A 166 -7.84 3.90 -5.58
N VAL A 167 -8.58 4.38 -6.58
CA VAL A 167 -8.32 4.08 -7.99
C VAL A 167 -8.03 5.37 -8.72
N ILE A 168 -6.89 5.44 -9.39
CA ILE A 168 -6.53 6.57 -10.24
C ILE A 168 -6.50 6.13 -11.70
N ALA A 169 -6.93 7.00 -12.60
CA ALA A 169 -6.87 6.77 -14.03
C ALA A 169 -6.88 8.10 -14.80
N ILE A 170 -6.33 8.10 -16.01
CA ILE A 170 -6.38 9.28 -16.90
C ILE A 170 -7.80 9.54 -17.38
N ALA A 171 -8.51 8.47 -17.74
CA ALA A 171 -9.94 8.50 -18.05
C ALA A 171 -10.71 7.89 -16.89
N THR A 172 -11.79 8.54 -16.45
CA THR A 172 -12.64 8.12 -15.33
C THR A 172 -13.06 6.65 -15.48
N PRO A 173 -12.70 5.78 -14.52
CA PRO A 173 -13.00 4.36 -14.63
C PRO A 173 -14.41 4.04 -14.13
N THR A 174 -15.02 3.00 -14.70
CA THR A 174 -16.24 2.40 -14.17
C THR A 174 -15.85 1.29 -13.20
N LEU A 175 -16.37 1.33 -11.96
CA LEU A 175 -16.11 0.29 -10.96
C LEU A 175 -17.33 -0.60 -10.75
N THR A 176 -17.11 -1.90 -10.92
CA THR A 176 -18.08 -2.95 -10.64
C THR A 176 -17.57 -3.87 -9.54
N TRP A 177 -18.49 -4.41 -8.75
CA TRP A 177 -18.21 -5.38 -7.71
C TRP A 177 -18.93 -6.66 -8.08
N SER A 178 -18.28 -7.82 -7.94
CA SER A 178 -18.88 -9.12 -8.15
C SER A 178 -18.64 -10.04 -6.95
N HIS A 179 -19.57 -10.96 -6.73
CA HIS A 179 -19.49 -12.02 -5.74
C HIS A 179 -20.11 -13.29 -6.33
N ALA A 180 -19.40 -14.42 -6.22
CA ALA A 180 -19.81 -15.69 -6.84
C ALA A 180 -20.18 -15.56 -8.33
N ASN A 181 -19.36 -14.85 -9.11
CA ASN A 181 -19.57 -14.54 -10.54
C ASN A 181 -20.82 -13.71 -10.87
N GLN A 182 -21.49 -13.12 -9.88
CA GLN A 182 -22.63 -12.23 -10.09
C GLN A 182 -22.27 -10.79 -9.76
N GLU A 183 -22.64 -9.85 -10.64
CA GLU A 183 -22.44 -8.43 -10.41
C GLU A 183 -23.37 -7.90 -9.31
N LEU A 184 -22.80 -7.22 -8.33
CA LEU A 184 -23.51 -6.58 -7.23
C LEU A 184 -23.91 -5.16 -7.64
N ARG A 185 -25.21 -4.95 -7.89
CA ARG A 185 -25.78 -3.62 -8.18
C ARG A 185 -26.05 -2.82 -6.91
N GLN A 186 -26.18 -1.51 -7.06
CA GLN A 186 -26.54 -0.60 -5.97
C GLN A 186 -27.86 -1.03 -5.34
N SER A 187 -27.89 -1.21 -4.02
CA SER A 187 -29.09 -1.60 -3.27
C SER A 187 -28.99 -1.18 -1.79
N VAL A 188 -30.04 -1.43 -1.01
CA VAL A 188 -30.03 -1.22 0.45
C VAL A 188 -29.00 -2.12 1.14
N LYS A 189 -28.73 -3.31 0.56
CA LYS A 189 -27.70 -4.23 1.07
C LYS A 189 -26.29 -3.81 0.63
N PHE A 190 -26.13 -3.47 -0.65
CA PHE A 190 -24.85 -3.16 -1.26
C PHE A 190 -24.80 -1.68 -1.65
N MET A 191 -24.10 -0.86 -0.85
CA MET A 191 -23.97 0.57 -1.11
C MET A 191 -22.57 0.91 -1.62
N LYS A 192 -22.51 1.45 -2.84
CA LYS A 192 -21.31 2.03 -3.45
C LYS A 192 -21.32 3.54 -3.22
N ARG A 193 -20.20 4.11 -2.77
CA ARG A 193 -20.01 5.56 -2.62
C ARG A 193 -18.69 5.99 -3.25
N TYR A 194 -18.70 7.17 -3.84
CA TYR A 194 -17.63 7.71 -4.67
C TYR A 194 -17.30 9.12 -4.17
N VAL A 195 -16.05 9.36 -3.78
CA VAL A 195 -15.57 10.68 -3.34
C VAL A 195 -14.23 10.96 -4.02
N GLY A 196 -14.26 11.62 -5.18
CA GLY A 196 -13.06 11.80 -6.01
C GLY A 196 -12.50 10.44 -6.43
N ASP A 197 -11.22 10.19 -6.11
CA ASP A 197 -10.52 8.93 -6.38
C ASP A 197 -10.72 7.86 -5.28
N ASP A 198 -11.48 8.19 -4.23
CA ASP A 198 -11.77 7.29 -3.12
C ASP A 198 -13.11 6.57 -3.31
N TYR A 199 -13.04 5.25 -3.26
CA TYR A 199 -14.15 4.35 -3.52
C TYR A 199 -14.46 3.54 -2.27
N TYR A 200 -15.74 3.54 -1.89
CA TYR A 200 -16.23 2.82 -0.72
C TYR A 200 -17.33 1.86 -1.11
N PHE A 201 -17.23 0.63 -0.64
CA PHE A 201 -18.24 -0.40 -0.83
C PHE A 201 -18.69 -0.93 0.53
N VAL A 202 -19.97 -0.71 0.86
CA VAL A 202 -20.55 -1.07 2.15
C VAL A 202 -21.56 -2.20 1.96
N ILE A 203 -21.40 -3.26 2.73
CA ILE A 203 -22.33 -4.38 2.82
C ILE A 203 -23.06 -4.26 4.16
N ASN A 204 -24.36 -3.95 4.11
CA ASN A 204 -25.18 -3.79 5.30
C ASN A 204 -25.79 -5.12 5.75
N ARG A 205 -25.90 -5.29 7.08
CA ARG A 205 -26.57 -6.44 7.72
C ARG A 205 -26.08 -7.78 7.16
N VAL A 206 -24.77 -7.99 7.26
CA VAL A 206 -24.06 -9.14 6.70
C VAL A 206 -24.62 -10.44 7.29
N LYS A 207 -24.91 -11.41 6.43
CA LYS A 207 -25.36 -12.76 6.81
C LYS A 207 -24.22 -13.77 6.64
N LEU A 208 -24.36 -14.94 7.25
CA LEU A 208 -23.39 -16.04 7.07
C LEU A 208 -23.22 -16.45 5.60
N GLY A 209 -24.26 -16.30 4.77
CA GLY A 209 -24.21 -16.59 3.33
C GLY A 209 -23.47 -15.53 2.49
N ASP A 210 -23.16 -14.36 3.06
CA ASP A 210 -22.43 -13.29 2.38
C ASP A 210 -20.90 -13.46 2.49
N ARG A 211 -20.44 -14.47 3.23
CA ARG A 211 -19.03 -14.82 3.33
C ARG A 211 -18.51 -15.26 1.96
N GLY A 212 -17.28 -14.87 1.64
CA GLY A 212 -16.63 -15.33 0.43
C GLY A 212 -15.75 -14.29 -0.22
N GLU A 213 -15.50 -14.54 -1.50
CA GLU A 213 -14.64 -13.75 -2.36
C GLU A 213 -15.44 -12.67 -3.07
N TYR A 214 -15.01 -11.43 -2.91
CA TYR A 214 -15.53 -10.26 -3.61
C TYR A 214 -14.44 -9.73 -4.54
N ILE A 215 -14.81 -9.48 -5.79
CA ILE A 215 -13.88 -8.98 -6.80
C ILE A 215 -14.34 -7.57 -7.17
N ILE A 216 -13.42 -6.61 -7.07
CA ILE A 216 -13.62 -5.28 -7.61
C ILE A 216 -12.94 -5.18 -8.97
N ARG A 217 -13.67 -4.71 -9.98
CA ARG A 217 -13.17 -4.48 -11.33
C ARG A 217 -13.28 -2.99 -11.66
N ALA A 218 -12.16 -2.38 -12.00
CA ALA A 218 -12.08 -1.02 -12.51
C ALA A 218 -11.76 -1.07 -14.02
N GLU A 219 -12.61 -0.46 -14.84
CA GLU A 219 -12.52 -0.54 -16.30
C GLU A 219 -12.58 0.84 -16.96
N ASN A 220 -11.72 1.06 -17.97
CA ASN A 220 -11.77 2.23 -18.85
C ASN A 220 -11.45 1.85 -20.31
N HIS A 221 -11.47 2.83 -21.22
CA HIS A 221 -11.18 2.65 -22.65
C HIS A 221 -9.79 2.05 -22.99
N TYR A 222 -8.88 2.03 -22.02
CA TYR A 222 -7.51 1.52 -22.17
C TYR A 222 -7.31 0.13 -21.54
N GLY A 223 -8.24 -0.34 -20.71
CA GLY A 223 -8.26 -1.68 -20.16
C GLY A 223 -8.99 -1.79 -18.82
N SER A 224 -8.92 -2.99 -18.23
CA SER A 224 -9.48 -3.29 -16.92
C SER A 224 -8.40 -3.74 -15.94
N ARG A 225 -8.67 -3.53 -14.64
CA ARG A 225 -7.91 -4.10 -13.52
C ARG A 225 -8.88 -4.66 -12.50
N GLU A 226 -8.50 -5.77 -11.91
CA GLU A 226 -9.31 -6.50 -10.94
C GLU A 226 -8.49 -6.72 -9.68
N GLU A 227 -9.12 -6.60 -8.52
CA GLU A 227 -8.53 -6.92 -7.23
C GLU A 227 -9.52 -7.76 -6.41
N VAL A 228 -8.99 -8.71 -5.67
CA VAL A 228 -9.77 -9.71 -4.95
C VAL A 228 -9.69 -9.44 -3.45
N VAL A 229 -10.82 -9.50 -2.75
CA VAL A 229 -10.89 -9.40 -1.29
C VAL A 229 -11.78 -10.46 -0.68
N PHE A 230 -11.46 -10.84 0.55
CA PHE A 230 -12.23 -11.83 1.28
C PHE A 230 -13.02 -11.19 2.41
N LEU A 231 -14.29 -11.57 2.51
CA LEU A 231 -15.15 -11.27 3.64
C LEU A 231 -15.32 -12.51 4.50
N ASN A 232 -14.81 -12.46 5.73
CA ASN A 232 -15.02 -13.52 6.71
C ASN A 232 -16.14 -13.13 7.68
N VAL A 233 -17.15 -14.00 7.81
CA VAL A 233 -18.35 -13.74 8.63
C VAL A 233 -18.47 -14.82 9.69
N HIS A 234 -18.52 -14.42 10.95
CA HIS A 234 -18.72 -15.32 12.08
C HIS A 234 -20.11 -15.16 12.69
N PRO A 235 -20.73 -16.25 13.17
CA PRO A 235 -21.98 -16.16 13.92
C PRO A 235 -21.73 -15.38 15.22
N LEU A 236 -22.74 -14.65 15.68
CA LEU A 236 -22.68 -13.97 16.97
C LEU A 236 -22.42 -15.00 18.08
N PRO A 237 -21.49 -14.74 19.02
CA PRO A 237 -21.30 -15.61 20.17
C PRO A 237 -22.61 -15.72 20.95
N LYS A 238 -23.15 -16.94 21.07
CA LYS A 238 -24.30 -17.18 21.96
C LYS A 238 -23.81 -16.93 23.38
N GLN A 239 -24.28 -15.86 24.03
CA GLN A 239 -24.10 -15.70 25.47
C GLN A 239 -24.79 -16.88 26.15
N ALA A 240 -24.05 -17.66 26.93
CA ALA A 240 -24.67 -18.66 27.78
C ALA A 240 -25.68 -17.92 28.69
N PRO A 241 -26.92 -18.39 28.80
CA PRO A 241 -27.88 -17.75 29.69
C PRO A 241 -27.27 -17.71 31.09
N GLN A 242 -27.21 -16.51 31.69
CA GLN A 242 -26.72 -16.36 33.04
C GLN A 242 -27.65 -17.14 33.96
N TYR A 243 -27.14 -18.20 34.59
CA TYR A 243 -27.90 -19.01 35.53
C TYR A 243 -28.36 -18.09 36.67
N LYS A 244 -29.65 -17.74 36.68
CA LYS A 244 -30.28 -17.11 37.84
C LYS A 244 -30.57 -18.26 38.81
N ALA A 245 -29.84 -18.31 39.91
CA ALA A 245 -30.17 -19.23 41.00
C ALA A 245 -31.65 -18.99 41.38
N GLU A 246 -32.47 -20.03 41.27
CA GLU A 246 -33.82 -19.99 41.85
C GLU A 246 -33.66 -19.68 43.33
N GLN A 247 -34.22 -18.55 43.77
CA GLN A 247 -34.30 -18.26 45.20
C GLN A 247 -35.20 -19.34 45.80
N GLN A 248 -34.61 -20.30 46.52
CA GLN A 248 -35.38 -21.24 47.30
C GLN A 248 -36.27 -20.41 48.25
N PRO A 249 -37.60 -20.61 48.24
CA PRO A 249 -38.45 -19.92 49.20
C PRO A 249 -37.99 -20.33 50.59
N ILE A 250 -37.56 -19.34 51.39
CA ILE A 250 -37.21 -19.55 52.79
C ILE A 250 -38.47 -20.12 53.45
N ARG A 251 -38.49 -21.44 53.72
CA ARG A 251 -39.53 -22.05 54.54
C ARG A 251 -39.38 -21.49 55.95
N ARG A 252 -40.07 -20.39 56.25
CA ARG A 252 -40.33 -20.00 57.63
C ARG A 252 -41.16 -21.11 58.26
N ARG A 253 -40.57 -21.82 59.22
CA ARG A 253 -41.33 -22.72 60.08
C ARG A 253 -42.26 -21.86 60.93
N GLU A 254 -43.55 -21.86 60.62
CA GLU A 254 -44.55 -21.36 61.55
C GLU A 254 -44.60 -22.31 62.76
N PRO A 255 -44.58 -21.79 64.00
CA PRO A 255 -44.68 -22.65 65.17
C PRO A 255 -46.03 -23.38 65.19
N LEU A 256 -45.99 -24.68 65.49
CA LEU A 256 -47.19 -25.53 65.56
C LEU A 256 -48.17 -24.99 66.61
N SER A 257 -49.45 -24.87 66.25
CA SER A 257 -50.50 -24.49 67.18
C SER A 257 -50.72 -25.58 68.23
N VAL A 258 -50.53 -25.25 69.51
CA VAL A 258 -50.83 -26.18 70.61
C VAL A 258 -52.34 -26.31 70.76
N GLN A 259 -52.89 -27.48 70.44
CA GLN A 259 -54.27 -27.83 70.79
C GLN A 259 -54.28 -28.30 72.26
N MET A 260 -54.85 -27.51 73.16
CA MET A 260 -55.10 -27.94 74.53
C MET A 260 -56.36 -28.81 74.54
N TRP A 261 -56.23 -30.07 74.92
CA TRP A 261 -57.39 -30.94 75.17
C TRP A 261 -57.97 -30.59 76.55
N GLN A 262 -59.26 -30.29 76.60
CA GLN A 262 -60.01 -30.18 77.85
C GLN A 262 -60.62 -31.55 78.15
N GLU A 263 -60.26 -32.15 79.29
CA GLU A 263 -60.92 -33.34 79.83
C GLU A 263 -62.33 -32.95 80.28
N GLU A 264 -63.36 -33.51 79.65
CA GLU A 264 -64.74 -33.41 80.15
C GLU A 264 -64.91 -34.32 81.36
N SER A 265 -65.30 -33.76 82.51
CA SER A 265 -65.71 -34.55 83.67
C SER A 265 -67.10 -35.15 83.42
N GLU A 266 -67.21 -36.48 83.40
CA GLU A 266 -68.48 -37.21 83.30
C GLU A 266 -69.39 -36.95 84.51
N SER A 267 -70.61 -36.45 84.27
CA SER A 267 -71.80 -36.57 85.16
C SER A 267 -73.08 -36.23 84.40
#